data_AF-N6Z3Y0-F1
#
_entry.id   AF-N6Z3Y0-F1
#
_cell.length_a   1.000
_cell.length_b   1.000
_cell.length_c   1.000
_cell.angle_alpha   90.00
_cell.angle_beta   90.00
_cell.angle_gamma   90.00
#
_symmetry.space_group_name_H-M   'P 1'
#
loop_
_entity.id
_entity.type
_entity.pdbx_description
1 polymer ?
#
loop_
_entity_poly.entity_id
_entity_poly.type
_entity_poly.pdbx_seq_one_letter_code
_entity_poly.pdbx_strand_id
1 'polypeptide(L)'
;MSAEPSRLARATVDELAPLAALLDPAYPENWARIAECLYLSLRDRLPGEATAHAHLALELAEGLRAELGGSQFYLAKGQGYELSLRDRQILARFTGHNHRALAQAFGVTERHVYSIVERRGREEFERRQGKLPGLDAGGVAEGRS
;
A
#
# COMPACT_ATOMS: atom_id res chain seq x y z
N MET A 1 5.63 13.69 17.62
CA MET A 1 4.33 14.08 17.04
C MET A 1 3.34 13.02 17.42
N SER A 2 2.37 13.34 18.29
CA SER A 2 1.28 12.43 18.63
C SER A 2 0.43 12.20 17.38
N ALA A 3 0.27 10.95 16.96
CA ALA A 3 -0.58 10.62 15.83
C ALA A 3 -2.03 10.86 16.21
N GLU A 4 -2.68 11.82 15.55
CA GLU A 4 -4.13 12.00 15.60
C GLU A 4 -4.81 10.64 15.36
N PRO A 5 -5.79 10.24 16.20
CA PRO A 5 -6.51 8.99 16.00
C PRO A 5 -7.23 9.00 14.65
N SER A 6 -7.29 7.84 13.99
CA SER A 6 -7.85 7.72 12.64
C SER A 6 -9.29 8.26 12.60
N ARG A 7 -9.70 8.81 11.46
CA ARG A 7 -11.07 9.36 11.30
C ARG A 7 -12.15 8.35 11.66
N LEU A 8 -11.92 7.08 11.31
CA LEU A 8 -12.80 5.97 11.66
C LEU A 8 -12.89 5.74 13.18
N ALA A 9 -11.77 5.85 13.91
CA ALA A 9 -11.75 5.69 15.37
C ALA A 9 -12.49 6.80 16.12
N ARG A 10 -12.68 7.96 15.48
CA ARG A 10 -13.43 9.10 16.02
C ARG A 10 -14.89 9.12 15.56
N ALA A 11 -15.30 8.22 14.67
CA ALA A 11 -16.65 8.22 14.13
C ALA A 11 -17.67 7.73 15.16
N THR A 12 -18.84 8.37 15.21
CA THR A 12 -19.94 7.92 16.09
C THR A 12 -20.85 6.91 15.39
N VAL A 13 -21.64 6.18 16.19
CA VAL A 13 -22.66 5.25 15.67
C VAL A 13 -23.69 6.00 14.81
N ASP A 14 -24.17 7.16 15.29
CA ASP A 14 -25.13 7.99 14.55
C ASP A 14 -24.56 8.52 13.24
N GLU A 15 -23.27 8.89 13.25
CA GLU A 15 -22.58 9.30 12.03
C GLU A 15 -22.59 8.17 10.99
N LEU A 16 -22.37 6.91 11.40
CA LEU A 16 -22.30 5.74 10.51
C LEU A 16 -23.67 5.13 10.18
N ALA A 17 -24.73 5.51 10.90
CA ALA A 17 -26.07 4.93 10.75
C ALA A 17 -26.61 4.93 9.30
N PRO A 18 -26.42 5.98 8.49
CA PRO A 18 -26.89 5.97 7.09
C PRO A 18 -26.23 4.88 6.24
N LEU A 19 -24.94 4.60 6.45
CA LEU A 19 -24.25 3.51 5.76
C LEU A 19 -24.62 2.15 6.34
N ALA A 20 -24.68 2.04 7.67
CA ALA A 20 -25.02 0.80 8.35
C ALA A 20 -26.41 0.28 7.93
N ALA A 21 -27.37 1.17 7.68
CA ALA A 21 -28.70 0.83 7.19
C ALA A 21 -28.72 0.19 5.78
N LEU A 22 -27.66 0.38 4.99
CA LEU A 22 -27.54 -0.17 3.63
C LEU A 22 -26.78 -1.49 3.58
N LEU A 23 -26.04 -1.84 4.64
CA LEU A 23 -25.21 -3.04 4.68
C LEU A 23 -26.03 -4.27 5.06
N ASP A 24 -25.90 -5.33 4.26
CA ASP A 24 -26.42 -6.64 4.64
C ASP A 24 -25.63 -7.21 5.84
N PRO A 25 -26.27 -7.88 6.81
CA PRO A 25 -25.55 -8.51 7.93
C PRO A 25 -24.49 -9.54 7.51
N ALA A 26 -24.62 -10.14 6.33
CA ALA A 26 -23.65 -11.05 5.74
C ALA A 26 -22.55 -10.33 4.94
N TYR A 27 -22.56 -9.00 4.89
CA TYR A 27 -21.55 -8.23 4.17
C TYR A 27 -20.16 -8.40 4.80
N PRO A 28 -19.10 -8.69 4.02
CA PRO A 28 -17.78 -8.96 4.60
C PRO A 28 -17.21 -7.77 5.38
N GLU A 29 -16.73 -8.03 6.61
CA GLU A 29 -16.28 -6.99 7.55
C GLU A 29 -15.18 -6.10 6.97
N ASN A 30 -14.22 -6.67 6.25
CA ASN A 30 -13.12 -5.90 5.64
C ASN A 30 -13.62 -4.90 4.61
N TRP A 31 -14.64 -5.26 3.82
CA TRP A 31 -15.25 -4.39 2.84
C TRP A 31 -16.18 -3.36 3.51
N ALA A 32 -16.88 -3.74 4.58
CA ALA A 32 -17.67 -2.81 5.38
C ALA A 32 -16.79 -1.67 5.90
N ARG A 33 -15.60 -2.01 6.43
CA ARG A 33 -14.64 -1.00 6.92
C ARG A 33 -14.11 -0.09 5.83
N ILE A 34 -13.97 -0.59 4.60
CA ILE A 34 -13.58 0.23 3.44
C ILE A 34 -14.72 1.21 3.10
N ALA A 35 -15.96 0.72 3.03
CA ALA A 35 -17.14 1.54 2.79
C ALA A 35 -17.28 2.64 3.87
N GLU A 36 -17.06 2.32 5.15
CA GLU A 36 -17.08 3.29 6.25
C GLU A 36 -16.00 4.37 6.06
N CYS A 37 -14.77 3.98 5.69
CA CYS A 37 -13.70 4.93 5.42
C CYS A 37 -14.04 5.87 4.26
N LEU A 38 -14.62 5.35 3.18
CA LEU A 38 -15.04 6.13 2.02
C LEU A 38 -16.18 7.08 2.38
N TYR A 39 -17.20 6.59 3.07
CA TYR A 39 -18.35 7.37 3.51
C TYR A 39 -17.96 8.56 4.40
N LEU A 40 -17.13 8.32 5.42
CA LEU A 40 -16.63 9.40 6.27
C LEU A 40 -15.80 10.41 5.47
N SER A 41 -15.00 9.93 4.51
CA SER A 41 -14.18 10.80 3.67
C SER A 41 -15.02 11.68 2.75
N LEU A 42 -16.12 11.14 2.20
CA LEU A 42 -17.07 11.89 1.37
C LEU A 42 -17.79 12.93 2.22
N ARG A 43 -18.32 12.55 3.39
CA ARG A 43 -19.04 13.45 4.29
C ARG A 43 -18.17 14.61 4.78
N ASP A 44 -16.89 14.36 5.04
CA ASP A 44 -15.95 15.39 5.50
C ASP A 44 -15.52 16.37 4.38
N ARG A 45 -15.65 16.00 3.10
CA ARG A 45 -15.04 16.74 1.97
C ARG A 45 -16.02 17.30 0.95
N LEU A 46 -17.20 16.71 0.84
CA LEU A 46 -18.18 17.07 -0.17
C LEU A 46 -19.47 17.54 0.51
N PRO A 47 -20.10 18.60 -0.01
CA PRO A 47 -21.46 18.92 0.39
C PRO A 47 -22.40 17.79 -0.08
N GLY A 48 -23.50 17.58 0.65
CA GLY A 48 -24.53 16.64 0.26
C GLY A 48 -25.16 15.92 1.45
N GLU A 49 -26.22 15.17 1.14
CA GLU A 49 -26.95 14.40 2.14
C GLU A 49 -26.19 13.14 2.55
N ALA A 50 -26.24 12.81 3.83
CA ALA A 50 -25.54 11.65 4.39
C ALA A 50 -25.96 10.34 3.70
N THR A 51 -27.24 10.20 3.37
CA THR A 51 -27.76 9.04 2.62
C THR A 51 -27.16 8.94 1.22
N ALA A 52 -26.99 10.06 0.52
CA ALA A 52 -26.37 10.08 -0.81
C ALA A 52 -24.89 9.67 -0.74
N HIS A 53 -24.15 10.19 0.26
CA HIS A 53 -22.76 9.77 0.50
C HIS A 53 -22.66 8.28 0.88
N ALA A 54 -23.61 7.75 1.64
CA ALA A 54 -23.64 6.34 2.04
C ALA A 54 -23.83 5.41 0.82
N HIS A 55 -24.79 5.73 -0.06
CA HIS A 55 -24.99 4.98 -1.30
C HIS A 55 -23.74 5.00 -2.19
N LEU A 56 -23.14 6.18 -2.39
CA LEU A 56 -21.93 6.32 -3.20
C LEU A 56 -20.74 5.56 -2.59
N ALA A 57 -20.57 5.61 -1.28
CA ALA A 57 -19.50 4.88 -0.59
C ALA A 57 -19.64 3.36 -0.76
N LEU A 58 -20.88 2.84 -0.64
CA LEU A 58 -21.16 1.43 -0.85
C LEU A 58 -20.91 1.02 -2.30
N GLU A 59 -21.35 1.82 -3.27
CA GLU A 59 -21.10 1.58 -4.70
C GLU A 59 -19.59 1.51 -5.02
N LEU A 60 -18.81 2.44 -4.48
CA LEU A 60 -17.35 2.45 -4.63
C LEU A 60 -16.70 1.22 -3.97
N ALA A 61 -17.15 0.84 -2.77
CA ALA A 61 -16.65 -0.34 -2.09
C ALA A 61 -16.97 -1.63 -2.87
N GLU A 62 -18.16 -1.72 -3.47
CA GLU A 62 -18.53 -2.83 -4.35
C GLU A 62 -17.68 -2.88 -5.61
N GLY A 63 -17.40 -1.73 -6.24
CA GLY A 63 -16.47 -1.67 -7.37
C GLY A 63 -15.07 -2.18 -7.00
N LEU A 64 -14.54 -1.76 -5.85
CA LEU A 64 -13.26 -2.27 -5.35
C LEU A 64 -13.32 -3.77 -5.03
N ARG A 65 -14.42 -4.26 -4.47
CA ARG A 65 -14.62 -5.67 -4.15
C ARG A 65 -14.68 -6.54 -5.40
N ALA A 66 -15.31 -6.06 -6.47
CA ALA A 66 -15.38 -6.77 -7.74
C ALA A 66 -13.99 -6.90 -8.39
N GLU A 67 -13.18 -5.84 -8.34
CA GLU A 67 -11.87 -5.79 -9.01
C GLU A 67 -10.73 -6.42 -8.18
N LEU A 68 -10.77 -6.26 -6.86
CA LEU A 68 -9.69 -6.66 -5.95
C LEU A 68 -10.06 -7.85 -5.07
N GLY A 69 -11.32 -8.29 -5.11
CA GLY A 69 -11.80 -9.46 -4.39
C GLY A 69 -11.11 -10.74 -4.85
N GLY A 70 -10.89 -11.67 -3.91
CA GLY A 70 -10.21 -12.95 -4.19
C GLY A 70 -8.68 -12.88 -4.14
N SER A 71 -8.08 -11.69 -4.02
CA SER A 71 -6.63 -11.51 -3.82
C SER A 71 -6.31 -11.04 -2.39
N GLN A 72 -5.18 -11.49 -1.83
CA GLN A 72 -4.66 -10.90 -0.58
C GLN A 72 -4.05 -9.52 -0.88
N PHE A 73 -4.79 -8.44 -0.57
CA PHE A 73 -4.31 -7.08 -0.73
C PHE A 73 -3.75 -6.53 0.59
N TYR A 74 -2.47 -6.14 0.60
CA TYR A 74 -1.80 -5.55 1.77
C TYR A 74 -1.97 -4.03 1.81
N LEU A 75 -2.78 -3.53 2.76
CA LEU A 75 -2.94 -2.10 3.04
C LEU A 75 -1.92 -1.62 4.08
N ALA A 76 -0.75 -1.15 3.60
CA ALA A 76 0.29 -0.63 4.47
C ALA A 76 -0.19 0.63 5.24
N LYS A 77 -0.30 0.56 6.57
CA LYS A 77 -0.58 1.73 7.43
C LYS A 77 0.59 2.71 7.41
N GLY A 78 0.47 3.78 6.62
CA GLY A 78 0.98 5.15 6.89
C GLY A 78 2.49 5.39 6.96
N GLN A 79 3.29 4.51 7.56
CA GLN A 79 4.74 4.67 7.57
C GLN A 79 5.33 4.16 6.26
N GLY A 80 4.88 3.02 5.73
CA GLY A 80 5.43 2.46 4.49
C GLY A 80 5.26 3.36 3.25
N TYR A 81 4.15 4.09 3.13
CA TYR A 81 3.89 4.94 1.96
C TYR A 81 4.63 6.28 2.01
N GLU A 82 4.62 6.99 3.15
CA GLU A 82 5.39 8.23 3.33
C GLU A 82 6.90 7.95 3.37
N LEU A 83 7.33 6.85 4.00
CA LEU A 83 8.69 6.34 3.86
C LEU A 83 8.98 6.01 2.39
N SER A 84 8.07 5.38 1.63
CA SER A 84 8.32 5.08 0.21
C SER A 84 8.55 6.31 -0.65
N LEU A 85 7.92 7.46 -0.35
CA LEU A 85 8.14 8.68 -1.13
C LEU A 85 9.53 9.27 -0.82
N ARG A 86 9.87 9.38 0.46
CA ARG A 86 11.20 9.85 0.90
C ARG A 86 12.30 8.90 0.45
N ASP A 87 12.09 7.60 0.60
CA ASP A 87 13.03 6.55 0.20
C ASP A 87 13.24 6.56 -1.32
N ARG A 88 12.18 6.78 -2.12
CA ARG A 88 12.31 7.00 -3.58
C ARG A 88 13.15 8.23 -3.90
N GLN A 89 12.97 9.34 -3.18
CA GLN A 89 13.78 10.56 -3.37
C GLN A 89 15.24 10.36 -2.94
N ILE A 90 15.48 9.61 -1.86
CA ILE A 90 16.81 9.22 -1.39
C ILE A 90 17.50 8.36 -2.46
N LEU A 91 16.81 7.34 -2.99
CA LEU A 91 17.34 6.46 -4.05
C LEU A 91 17.62 7.22 -5.35
N ALA A 92 16.76 8.16 -5.73
CA ALA A 92 16.96 8.98 -6.93
C ALA A 92 18.18 9.91 -6.83
N ARG A 93 18.55 10.34 -5.61
CA ARG A 93 19.71 11.21 -5.34
C ARG A 93 20.94 10.44 -4.86
N PHE A 94 20.87 9.12 -4.79
CA PHE A 94 21.97 8.28 -4.33
C PHE A 94 23.03 8.10 -5.42
N THR A 95 24.28 8.47 -5.10
CA THR A 95 25.42 8.40 -6.03
C THR A 95 26.38 7.25 -5.72
N GLY A 96 26.03 6.36 -4.78
CA GLY A 96 26.87 5.22 -4.37
C GLY A 96 27.64 5.45 -3.07
N HIS A 97 28.02 6.69 -2.78
CA HIS A 97 28.90 7.02 -1.63
C HIS A 97 28.43 8.23 -0.81
N ASN A 98 27.24 8.79 -1.08
CA ASN A 98 26.74 10.02 -0.45
C ASN A 98 25.77 9.78 0.73
N HIS A 99 25.86 8.65 1.43
CA HIS A 99 24.95 8.26 2.53
C HIS A 99 24.80 9.34 3.61
N ARG A 100 25.93 9.89 4.09
CA ARG A 100 25.96 10.95 5.11
C ARG A 100 25.29 12.24 4.65
N ALA A 101 25.52 12.64 3.40
CA ALA A 101 24.91 13.85 2.83
C ALA A 101 23.39 13.68 2.69
N LEU A 102 22.93 12.50 2.27
CA LEU A 102 21.49 12.19 2.17
C LEU A 102 20.84 12.10 3.56
N ALA A 103 21.51 11.51 4.53
CA ALA A 103 21.03 11.44 5.90
C ALA A 103 20.74 12.84 6.46
N GLN A 104 21.69 13.77 6.28
CA GLN A 104 21.53 15.17 6.66
C GLN A 104 20.41 15.88 5.88
N ALA A 105 20.38 15.74 4.56
CA ALA A 105 19.41 16.42 3.69
C ALA A 105 17.96 15.98 3.93
N PHE A 106 17.74 14.73 4.36
CA PHE A 106 16.41 14.16 4.56
C PHE A 106 16.04 13.95 6.03
N GLY A 107 16.89 14.37 6.97
CA GLY A 107 16.63 14.26 8.41
C GLY A 107 16.50 12.80 8.90
N VAL A 108 17.29 11.89 8.33
CA VAL A 108 17.30 10.47 8.69
C VAL A 108 18.69 10.04 9.19
N THR A 109 18.77 8.87 9.80
CA THR A 109 20.07 8.30 10.19
C THR A 109 20.79 7.72 8.97
N GLU A 110 22.12 7.72 8.98
CA GLU A 110 22.91 7.08 7.91
C GLU A 110 22.53 5.60 7.75
N ARG A 111 22.31 4.89 8.87
CA ARG A 111 21.84 3.49 8.88
C ARG A 111 20.52 3.31 8.13
N HIS A 112 19.62 4.28 8.20
CA HIS A 112 18.37 4.26 7.44
C HIS A 112 18.66 4.33 5.93
N VAL A 113 19.55 5.24 5.50
CA VAL A 113 19.96 5.34 4.09
C VAL A 113 20.58 4.04 3.59
N TYR A 114 21.45 3.39 4.38
CA TYR A 114 22.00 2.07 4.06
C TYR A 114 20.90 1.02 3.83
N SER A 115 19.94 0.92 4.75
CA SER A 115 18.84 -0.05 4.64
C SER A 115 17.96 0.18 3.40
N ILE A 116 17.77 1.43 2.97
CA ILE A 116 17.03 1.78 1.74
C ILE A 116 17.77 1.25 0.51
N VAL A 117 19.09 1.49 0.44
CA VAL A 117 19.94 1.07 -0.68
C VAL A 117 20.05 -0.46 -0.76
N GLU A 118 20.23 -1.13 0.38
CA GLU A 118 20.28 -2.61 0.46
C GLU A 118 18.97 -3.23 0.00
N ARG A 119 17.83 -2.69 0.45
CA ARG A 119 16.51 -3.18 0.03
C ARG A 119 16.31 -3.06 -1.48
N ARG A 120 16.70 -1.92 -2.09
CA ARG A 120 16.67 -1.76 -3.55
C ARG A 120 17.57 -2.79 -4.26
N GLY A 121 18.78 -3.02 -3.73
CA GLY A 121 19.71 -3.99 -4.30
C GLY A 121 19.13 -5.41 -4.31
N ARG A 122 18.48 -5.82 -3.21
CA ARG A 122 17.80 -7.11 -3.11
C ARG A 122 16.61 -7.23 -4.08
N GLU A 123 15.78 -6.20 -4.17
CA GLU A 123 14.65 -6.17 -5.13
C GLU A 123 15.13 -6.26 -6.59
N GLU A 124 16.21 -5.55 -6.94
CA GLU A 124 16.80 -5.63 -8.28
C GLU A 124 17.41 -7.01 -8.56
N PHE A 125 18.01 -7.65 -7.55
CA PHE A 125 18.57 -8.99 -7.64
C PHE A 125 17.47 -10.06 -7.81
N GLU A 126 16.42 -10.03 -6.99
CA GLU A 126 15.26 -10.93 -7.08
C GLU A 126 14.56 -10.78 -8.45
N ARG A 127 14.39 -9.55 -8.94
CA ARG A 127 13.83 -9.29 -10.27
C ARG A 127 14.70 -9.84 -11.42
N ARG A 128 16.03 -9.88 -11.24
CA ARG A 128 16.97 -10.45 -12.21
C ARG A 128 17.01 -11.98 -12.12
N GLN A 129 16.92 -12.56 -10.92
CA GLN A 129 16.83 -14.01 -10.73
C GLN A 129 15.53 -14.60 -11.29
N GLY A 130 14.42 -13.85 -11.27
CA GLY A 130 13.18 -14.24 -11.98
C GLY A 130 13.31 -14.27 -13.52
N LYS A 131 14.48 -13.93 -14.08
CA LYS A 131 14.82 -13.98 -15.51
C LYS A 131 16.12 -14.77 -15.73
N LEU A 132 16.12 -16.06 -15.38
CA LEU A 132 17.15 -17.00 -15.83
C LEU A 132 16.62 -17.78 -17.05
N PRO A 133 16.93 -17.39 -18.30
CA PRO A 133 16.88 -18.31 -19.43
C PRO A 133 18.06 -19.28 -19.34
N GLY A 134 17.78 -20.59 -19.43
CA GLY A 134 18.80 -21.60 -19.72
C GLY A 134 19.43 -22.29 -18.51
N LEU A 135 18.66 -23.14 -17.83
CA LEU A 135 19.19 -24.31 -17.15
C LEU A 135 18.37 -25.54 -17.58
N ASP A 136 18.47 -25.87 -18.88
CA ASP A 136 18.12 -27.20 -19.35
C ASP A 136 19.38 -28.07 -19.28
N ALA A 137 19.23 -29.13 -18.51
CA ALA A 137 20.23 -30.10 -18.13
C ALA A 137 21.00 -30.73 -19.31
N GLY A 138 22.25 -31.10 -19.00
CA GLY A 138 22.81 -32.37 -19.48
C GLY A 138 23.73 -32.25 -20.69
N GLY A 139 25.02 -32.03 -20.43
CA GLY A 139 26.04 -32.48 -21.35
C GLY A 139 26.05 -34.01 -21.43
N VAL A 140 25.89 -34.55 -22.64
CA VAL A 140 26.61 -35.74 -23.07
C VAL A 140 26.97 -35.53 -24.54
N ALA A 141 28.18 -35.03 -24.76
CA ALA A 141 28.86 -35.16 -26.04
C ALA A 141 29.85 -36.32 -25.89
N GLU A 142 29.44 -37.53 -26.26
CA GLU A 142 30.38 -38.60 -26.56
C GLU A 142 30.41 -38.81 -28.07
N GLY A 143 31.57 -38.53 -28.64
CA GLY A 143 31.89 -38.69 -30.03
C GLY A 143 32.15 -40.16 -30.38
N ARG A 144 31.74 -40.47 -31.61
CA ARG A 144 32.14 -41.58 -32.48
C ARG A 144 33.53 -42.17 -32.20
N SER A 145 33.60 -43.50 -32.22
CA SER A 145 34.40 -44.27 -33.18
C SER A 145 33.75 -45.63 -33.40
#